data_AF-A0A450U8U5-F1
#
_entry.id   AF-A0A450U8U5-F1
#
_cell.length_a   1.000
_cell.length_b   1.000
_cell.length_c   1.000
_cell.angle_alpha   90.00
_cell.angle_beta   90.00
_cell.angle_gamma   90.00
#
_symmetry.space_group_name_H-M   'P 1'
#
loop_
_entity.id
_entity.type
_entity.pdbx_description
1 polymer ?
#
loop_
_entity_poly.entity_id
_entity_poly.type
_entity_poly.pdbx_seq_one_letter_code
_entity_poly.pdbx_strand_id
1 'polypeptide(L)'
;MLLMRSLWFVMLAAYTHIVTAATASIVTDGTLGLPGTTLDGPNYQIPESLGKRAGHNLFHSFYTFNIRQGESAVFTGSDSIQNVISRVTGGSPSTIDGTLRSEIGHANFYFLNPWGVIFGANAQIDVPGGFHVGTGTELTFPDGNAYSARAEGSSLSIEPPEAFGFRTAKAGPITIDQSSFVFKPKTTITLAGGEVNIKAASLKSESGEIRLVAVGSAGGDMEAPLMGGISNAAQGRLSITDSTIHVNGDAGGYLGLAAESIEINGGKLENTNLGNEDARQGTEVRAKDTHNE
;
A
#
# COMPACT_ATOMS: atom_id res chain seq x y z
N MET A 1 35.78 -71.33 -28.31
CA MET A 1 35.92 -70.08 -29.09
C MET A 1 34.51 -69.52 -29.30
N LEU A 2 34.33 -68.20 -29.12
CA LEU A 2 33.11 -67.36 -29.18
C LEU A 2 32.13 -67.49 -28.00
N LEU A 3 32.14 -66.59 -27.01
CA LEU A 3 31.76 -65.15 -26.92
C LEU A 3 30.31 -64.93 -26.44
N MET A 4 30.16 -64.63 -25.14
CA MET A 4 29.01 -63.96 -24.54
C MET A 4 28.92 -62.51 -25.05
N ARG A 5 27.73 -62.07 -25.48
CA ARG A 5 27.43 -60.65 -25.76
C ARG A 5 26.36 -60.18 -24.78
N SER A 6 26.74 -59.33 -23.85
CA SER A 6 25.84 -58.63 -22.92
C SER A 6 25.39 -57.32 -23.58
N LEU A 7 24.09 -57.17 -23.82
CA LEU A 7 23.50 -55.89 -24.24
C LEU A 7 23.25 -55.02 -23.00
N TRP A 8 23.81 -53.81 -22.97
CA TRP A 8 23.46 -52.78 -21.99
C TRP A 8 22.56 -51.75 -22.68
N PHE A 9 21.32 -51.61 -22.21
CA PHE A 9 20.44 -50.50 -22.57
C PHE A 9 20.69 -49.35 -21.58
N VAL A 10 21.20 -48.22 -22.07
CA VAL A 10 21.24 -46.98 -21.31
C VAL A 10 19.95 -46.22 -21.61
N MET A 11 19.05 -46.11 -20.63
CA MET A 11 17.89 -45.21 -20.71
C MET A 11 18.34 -43.79 -20.30
N LEU A 12 18.32 -42.87 -21.26
CA LEU A 12 18.54 -41.45 -21.03
C LEU A 12 17.18 -40.81 -20.68
N ALA A 13 16.94 -40.50 -19.40
CA ALA A 13 15.76 -39.77 -18.98
C ALA A 13 15.95 -38.27 -19.26
N ALA A 14 15.19 -37.72 -20.21
CA ALA A 14 15.16 -36.30 -20.48
C ALA A 14 14.28 -35.60 -19.43
N TYR A 15 14.90 -34.75 -18.59
CA TYR A 15 14.19 -33.90 -17.63
C TYR A 15 13.60 -32.70 -18.38
N THR A 16 12.32 -32.74 -18.72
CA THR A 16 11.62 -31.57 -19.27
C THR A 16 11.26 -30.64 -18.13
N HIS A 17 12.00 -29.54 -18.00
CA HIS A 17 11.59 -28.42 -17.16
C HIS A 17 10.33 -27.78 -17.76
N ILE A 18 9.19 -27.92 -17.08
CA ILE A 18 8.01 -27.12 -17.37
C ILE A 18 8.32 -25.72 -16.87
N VAL A 19 8.69 -24.81 -17.78
CA VAL A 19 8.74 -23.38 -17.49
C VAL A 19 7.29 -22.92 -17.44
N THR A 20 6.73 -22.82 -16.23
CA THR A 20 5.44 -22.12 -16.05
C THR A 20 5.67 -20.67 -16.42
N ALA A 21 4.95 -20.17 -17.42
CA ALA A 21 4.93 -18.75 -17.74
C ALA A 21 4.56 -17.98 -16.47
N ALA A 22 5.46 -17.13 -16.00
CA ALA A 22 5.16 -16.26 -14.87
C ALA A 22 4.00 -15.36 -15.28
N THR A 23 2.87 -15.44 -14.57
CA THR A 23 1.84 -14.39 -14.64
C THR A 23 2.53 -13.07 -14.31
N ALA A 24 2.44 -12.10 -15.21
CA ALA A 24 3.11 -10.81 -15.05
C ALA A 24 2.76 -10.16 -13.69
N SER A 25 3.78 -9.80 -12.91
CA SER A 25 3.55 -9.19 -11.59
C SER A 25 3.06 -7.75 -11.69
N ILE A 26 3.53 -6.99 -12.70
CA ILE A 26 3.13 -5.58 -12.92
C ILE A 26 2.76 -5.34 -14.39
N VAL A 27 1.57 -4.80 -14.61
CA VAL A 27 1.01 -4.50 -15.94
C VAL A 27 0.33 -3.14 -15.89
N THR A 28 0.67 -2.21 -16.79
CA THR A 28 -0.05 -0.93 -16.92
C THR A 28 -1.41 -1.16 -17.59
N ASP A 29 -2.44 -0.40 -17.22
CA ASP A 29 -3.79 -0.59 -17.79
C ASP A 29 -4.06 0.21 -19.09
N GLY A 30 -3.14 1.12 -19.42
CA GLY A 30 -3.17 1.95 -20.60
C GLY A 30 -4.13 3.15 -20.59
N THR A 31 -4.78 3.43 -19.46
CA THR A 31 -5.78 4.50 -19.34
C THR A 31 -5.19 5.91 -19.24
N LEU A 32 -3.86 6.03 -19.09
CA LEU A 32 -3.16 7.31 -19.01
C LEU A 32 -2.55 7.78 -20.35
N GLY A 33 -2.88 7.10 -21.45
CA GLY A 33 -2.49 7.50 -22.81
C GLY A 33 -1.30 6.73 -23.39
N LEU A 34 -0.73 5.79 -22.65
CA LEU A 34 0.22 4.79 -23.14
C LEU A 34 -0.50 3.45 -23.32
N PRO A 35 -0.11 2.58 -24.25
CA PRO A 35 -0.66 1.23 -24.32
C PRO A 35 -0.37 0.44 -23.03
N GLY A 36 -1.32 -0.42 -22.65
CA GLY A 36 -1.11 -1.38 -21.57
C GLY A 36 0.12 -2.25 -21.86
N THR A 37 1.05 -2.30 -20.92
CA THR A 37 2.36 -2.91 -21.08
C THR A 37 2.70 -3.75 -19.86
N THR A 38 3.18 -4.97 -20.09
CA THR A 38 3.76 -5.81 -19.03
C THR A 38 5.18 -5.34 -18.77
N LEU A 39 5.52 -5.09 -17.50
CA LEU A 39 6.87 -4.68 -17.13
C LEU A 39 7.77 -5.90 -16.92
N ASP A 40 9.05 -5.77 -17.30
CA ASP A 40 10.05 -6.81 -17.13
C ASP A 40 10.57 -6.84 -15.69
N GLY A 41 10.48 -8.02 -15.06
CA GLY A 41 10.98 -8.27 -13.70
C GLY A 41 12.39 -8.86 -13.69
N PRO A 42 12.97 -9.14 -12.50
CA PRO A 42 12.38 -8.96 -11.17
C PRO A 42 12.49 -7.53 -10.62
N ASN A 43 13.23 -6.64 -11.29
CA ASN A 43 13.43 -5.25 -10.90
C ASN A 43 12.64 -4.32 -11.82
N TYR A 44 11.34 -4.19 -11.54
CA TYR A 44 10.42 -3.40 -12.34
C TYR A 44 10.77 -1.91 -12.24
N GLN A 45 11.22 -1.33 -13.36
CA GLN A 45 11.45 0.10 -13.47
C GLN A 45 10.15 0.81 -13.85
N ILE A 46 9.78 1.80 -13.04
CA ILE A 46 8.56 2.60 -13.25
C ILE A 46 8.98 4.06 -13.39
N PRO A 47 9.50 4.47 -14.56
CA PRO A 47 9.87 5.85 -14.79
C PRO A 47 8.63 6.73 -14.93
N GLU A 48 8.83 8.02 -14.69
CA GLU A 48 7.85 9.08 -14.94
C GLU A 48 7.17 8.98 -16.31
N SER A 49 7.91 8.53 -17.33
CA SER A 49 7.40 8.34 -18.68
C SER A 49 6.36 7.22 -18.83
N LEU A 50 6.15 6.38 -17.81
CA LEU A 50 5.02 5.42 -17.74
C LEU A 50 3.76 6.02 -17.10
N GLY A 51 3.88 7.21 -16.52
CA GLY A 51 2.79 7.93 -15.88
C GLY A 51 2.33 9.14 -16.68
N LYS A 52 1.50 9.95 -16.05
CA LYS A 52 1.05 11.24 -16.56
C LYS A 52 1.13 12.29 -15.46
N ARG A 53 1.75 13.43 -15.75
CA ARG A 53 1.83 14.55 -14.80
C ARG A 53 0.62 15.48 -14.89
N ALA A 54 0.24 16.02 -13.73
CA ALA A 54 -0.53 17.26 -13.63
C ALA A 54 0.03 18.07 -12.45
N GLY A 55 0.65 19.21 -12.74
CA GLY A 55 1.38 19.99 -11.73
C GLY A 55 2.49 19.17 -11.07
N HIS A 56 2.45 19.06 -9.74
CA HIS A 56 3.41 18.29 -8.93
C HIS A 56 3.00 16.82 -8.69
N ASN A 57 1.89 16.38 -9.28
CA ASN A 57 1.40 15.01 -9.18
C ASN A 57 1.84 14.19 -10.39
N LEU A 58 2.37 12.99 -10.13
CA LEU A 58 2.65 11.96 -11.13
C LEU A 58 1.69 10.80 -10.93
N PHE A 59 0.78 10.61 -11.89
CA PHE A 59 -0.22 9.55 -11.87
C PHE A 59 0.26 8.32 -12.64
N HIS A 60 0.08 7.14 -12.06
CA HIS A 60 0.31 5.83 -12.65
C HIS A 60 -0.93 4.96 -12.55
N SER A 61 -1.16 4.14 -13.58
CA SER A 61 -2.32 3.27 -13.66
C SER A 61 -1.93 1.86 -14.08
N PHE A 62 -2.23 0.91 -13.20
CA PHE A 62 -1.88 -0.49 -13.35
C PHE A 62 -3.14 -1.33 -13.48
N TYR A 63 -3.11 -2.33 -14.36
CA TYR A 63 -4.10 -3.38 -14.37
C TYR A 63 -3.80 -4.37 -13.25
N THR A 64 -2.53 -4.74 -13.08
CA THR A 64 -2.06 -5.63 -12.01
C THR A 64 -0.81 -5.04 -11.42
N PHE A 65 -0.69 -5.09 -10.09
CA PHE A 65 0.49 -4.63 -9.37
C PHE A 65 0.76 -5.56 -8.18
N ASN A 66 1.73 -6.43 -8.34
CA ASN A 66 2.25 -7.35 -7.35
C ASN A 66 3.77 -7.26 -7.35
N ILE A 67 4.38 -7.48 -6.19
CA ILE A 67 5.83 -7.57 -6.03
C ILE A 67 6.08 -8.83 -5.22
N ARG A 68 6.71 -9.85 -5.80
CA ARG A 68 7.01 -11.10 -5.10
C ARG A 68 8.30 -11.00 -4.28
N GLN A 69 8.56 -12.00 -3.45
CA GLN A 69 9.84 -12.15 -2.76
C GLN A 69 11.01 -12.08 -3.73
N GLY A 70 11.95 -11.18 -3.42
CA GLY A 70 13.13 -10.92 -4.25
C GLY A 70 12.89 -10.04 -5.47
N GLU A 71 11.65 -9.59 -5.70
CA GLU A 71 11.31 -8.58 -6.72
C GLU A 71 11.33 -7.17 -6.12
N SER A 72 11.43 -6.17 -7.00
CA SER A 72 11.34 -4.76 -6.64
C SER A 72 10.57 -3.96 -7.69
N ALA A 73 9.82 -2.96 -7.23
CA ALA A 73 9.22 -1.91 -8.08
C ALA A 73 9.84 -0.56 -7.70
N VAL A 74 10.50 0.07 -8.66
CA VAL A 74 11.28 1.30 -8.44
C VAL A 74 10.69 2.44 -9.27
N PHE A 75 10.09 3.42 -8.59
CA PHE A 75 9.57 4.63 -9.19
C PHE A 75 10.67 5.68 -9.33
N THR A 76 10.83 6.24 -10.53
CA THR A 76 11.85 7.26 -10.84
C THR A 76 11.23 8.43 -11.61
N GLY A 77 11.78 9.62 -11.45
CA GLY A 77 11.20 10.86 -12.00
C GLY A 77 11.96 12.08 -11.50
N SER A 78 11.57 13.27 -11.96
CA SER A 78 12.23 14.50 -11.51
C SER A 78 11.85 14.91 -10.09
N ASP A 79 12.78 15.55 -9.37
CA ASP A 79 12.61 16.04 -7.99
C ASP A 79 11.50 17.09 -7.82
N SER A 80 10.95 17.62 -8.93
CA SER A 80 9.82 18.55 -8.86
C SER A 80 8.49 17.84 -8.59
N ILE A 81 8.43 16.52 -8.61
CA ILE A 81 7.25 15.73 -8.23
C ILE A 81 7.14 15.72 -6.72
N GLN A 82 5.95 16.02 -6.20
CA GLN A 82 5.65 15.95 -4.77
C GLN A 82 4.78 14.75 -4.41
N ASN A 83 4.03 14.19 -5.37
CA ASN A 83 3.13 13.08 -5.13
C ASN A 83 3.22 12.06 -6.26
N VAL A 84 3.53 10.80 -5.92
CA VAL A 84 3.45 9.64 -6.81
C VAL A 84 2.16 8.90 -6.50
N ILE A 85 1.23 8.90 -7.45
CA ILE A 85 -0.13 8.40 -7.24
C ILE A 85 -0.35 7.20 -8.14
N SER A 86 -0.51 6.01 -7.55
CA SER A 86 -0.67 4.75 -8.26
C SER A 86 -2.04 4.15 -7.99
N ARG A 87 -2.75 3.74 -9.04
CA ARG A 87 -4.00 2.96 -8.93
C ARG A 87 -3.90 1.58 -9.57
N VAL A 88 -4.71 0.64 -9.09
CA VAL A 88 -4.89 -0.69 -9.68
C VAL A 88 -6.35 -0.87 -10.13
N THR A 89 -6.56 -1.24 -11.38
CA THR A 89 -7.88 -1.31 -12.02
C THR A 89 -8.33 -2.73 -12.40
N GLY A 90 -7.44 -3.73 -12.39
CA GLY A 90 -7.68 -5.07 -12.95
C GLY A 90 -8.40 -6.08 -12.06
N GLY A 91 -9.17 -5.64 -11.07
CA GLY A 91 -10.13 -6.55 -10.43
C GLY A 91 -9.57 -7.46 -9.33
N SER A 92 -8.29 -7.34 -8.96
CA SER A 92 -7.62 -8.26 -8.04
C SER A 92 -6.82 -7.53 -6.95
N PRO A 93 -6.71 -8.10 -5.73
CA PRO A 93 -5.85 -7.55 -4.68
C PRO A 93 -4.39 -7.47 -5.12
N SER A 94 -3.65 -6.52 -4.55
CA SER A 94 -2.21 -6.41 -4.70
C SER A 94 -1.47 -7.17 -3.60
N THR A 95 -0.54 -8.04 -3.96
CA THR A 95 0.38 -8.69 -3.03
C THR A 95 1.77 -8.07 -3.15
N ILE A 96 2.24 -7.46 -2.06
CA ILE A 96 3.55 -6.82 -1.93
C ILE A 96 4.35 -7.63 -0.93
N ASP A 97 5.16 -8.55 -1.43
CA ASP A 97 6.09 -9.38 -0.66
C ASP A 97 7.53 -9.12 -1.15
N GLY A 98 7.83 -7.92 -1.64
CA GLY A 98 9.17 -7.49 -2.04
C GLY A 98 9.34 -5.99 -1.82
N THR A 99 10.26 -5.35 -2.54
CA THR A 99 10.58 -3.93 -2.31
C THR A 99 9.74 -3.00 -3.18
N LEU A 100 8.93 -2.14 -2.56
CA LEU A 100 8.35 -0.95 -3.19
C LEU A 100 9.22 0.25 -2.86
N ARG A 101 9.82 0.87 -3.89
CA ARG A 101 10.77 1.97 -3.75
C ARG A 101 10.37 3.17 -4.60
N SER A 102 10.50 4.37 -4.04
CA SER A 102 10.47 5.62 -4.81
C SER A 102 11.79 6.36 -4.65
N GLU A 103 12.43 6.69 -5.75
CA GLU A 103 13.69 7.46 -5.78
C GLU A 103 13.43 8.93 -6.18
N ILE A 104 12.18 9.38 -6.03
CA ILE A 104 11.73 10.71 -6.45
C ILE A 104 11.78 11.66 -5.24
N GLY A 105 12.90 12.39 -5.11
CA GLY A 105 13.09 13.49 -4.17
C GLY A 105 12.50 13.24 -2.78
N HIS A 106 11.52 14.06 -2.40
CA HIS A 106 10.76 13.97 -1.14
C HIS A 106 9.28 13.61 -1.37
N ALA A 107 8.97 12.97 -2.50
CA ALA A 107 7.60 12.73 -2.90
C ALA A 107 6.86 11.79 -1.93
N ASN A 108 5.61 12.13 -1.62
CA ASN A 108 4.66 11.23 -0.99
C ASN A 108 4.23 10.15 -1.99
N PHE A 109 3.89 8.98 -1.48
CA PHE A 109 3.43 7.85 -2.28
C PHE A 109 2.01 7.44 -1.92
N TYR A 110 1.14 7.36 -2.92
CA TYR A 110 -0.26 7.00 -2.78
C TYR A 110 -0.54 5.74 -3.61
N PHE A 111 -1.15 4.73 -2.98
CA PHE A 111 -1.48 3.46 -3.62
C PHE A 111 -2.95 3.13 -3.41
N LEU A 112 -3.70 3.01 -4.51
CA LEU A 112 -5.14 2.77 -4.51
C LEU A 112 -5.45 1.42 -5.18
N ASN A 113 -5.97 0.46 -4.41
CA ASN A 113 -6.51 -0.77 -4.97
C ASN A 113 -7.81 -1.17 -4.24
N PRO A 114 -9.00 -0.98 -4.86
CA PRO A 114 -10.28 -1.32 -4.26
C PRO A 114 -10.41 -2.78 -3.82
N TRP A 115 -9.65 -3.69 -4.41
CA TRP A 115 -9.73 -5.12 -4.15
C TRP A 115 -8.90 -5.56 -2.95
N GLY A 116 -8.08 -4.68 -2.40
CA GLY A 116 -7.27 -4.94 -1.21
C GLY A 116 -5.77 -4.94 -1.48
N VAL A 117 -5.01 -4.89 -0.40
CA VAL A 117 -3.54 -4.86 -0.43
C VAL A 117 -3.00 -5.74 0.69
N ILE A 118 -2.08 -6.63 0.34
CA ILE A 118 -1.44 -7.56 1.26
C ILE A 118 0.05 -7.27 1.25
N PHE A 119 0.61 -6.91 2.40
CA PHE A 119 2.04 -6.82 2.62
C PHE A 119 2.53 -8.08 3.34
N GLY A 120 3.42 -8.83 2.70
CA GLY A 120 3.97 -10.08 3.22
C GLY A 120 5.26 -9.91 4.03
N ALA A 121 5.81 -11.03 4.52
CA ALA A 121 6.97 -11.05 5.41
C ALA A 121 8.23 -10.39 4.82
N ASN A 122 8.34 -10.35 3.49
CA ASN A 122 9.50 -9.80 2.78
C ASN A 122 9.24 -8.38 2.25
N ALA A 123 8.07 -7.80 2.52
CA ALA A 123 7.71 -6.46 2.09
C ALA A 123 8.70 -5.43 2.64
N GLN A 124 9.17 -4.55 1.76
CA GLN A 124 9.97 -3.37 2.14
C GLN A 124 9.38 -2.14 1.49
N ILE A 125 9.12 -1.12 2.30
CA ILE A 125 8.64 0.19 1.84
C ILE A 125 9.78 1.19 1.99
N ASP A 126 10.34 1.62 0.86
CA ASP A 126 11.41 2.61 0.80
C ASP A 126 10.96 3.82 -0.02
N VAL A 127 10.19 4.69 0.62
CA VAL A 127 9.69 5.93 0.03
C VAL A 127 10.22 7.13 0.82
N PRO A 128 10.46 8.28 0.16
CA PRO A 128 11.12 9.40 0.81
C PRO A 128 10.17 10.33 1.57
N GLY A 129 8.87 10.31 1.25
CA GLY A 129 7.83 11.09 1.92
C GLY A 129 6.80 10.21 2.65
N GLY A 130 5.57 10.71 2.77
CA GLY A 130 4.43 9.98 3.32
C GLY A 130 4.06 8.76 2.48
N PHE A 131 3.40 7.79 3.12
CA PHE A 131 2.97 6.53 2.49
C PHE A 131 1.50 6.27 2.78
N HIS A 132 0.68 6.33 1.74
CA HIS A 132 -0.77 6.24 1.85
C HIS A 132 -1.30 5.09 1.01
N VAL A 133 -2.02 4.17 1.64
CA VAL A 133 -2.61 3.00 1.00
C VAL A 133 -4.12 3.01 1.25
N GLY A 134 -4.87 2.96 0.18
CA GLY A 134 -6.33 3.02 0.18
C GLY A 134 -6.94 1.86 -0.61
N THR A 135 -8.04 1.32 -0.11
CA THR A 135 -8.90 0.40 -0.89
C THR A 135 -10.26 1.03 -1.20
N GLY A 136 -10.31 2.36 -1.17
CA GLY A 136 -11.44 3.13 -1.68
C GLY A 136 -11.55 2.99 -3.19
N THR A 137 -12.62 3.55 -3.75
CA THR A 137 -12.82 3.59 -5.20
C THR A 137 -12.07 4.74 -5.86
N GLU A 138 -11.67 5.76 -5.10
CA GLU A 138 -11.01 6.95 -5.63
C GLU A 138 -10.09 7.63 -4.62
N LEU A 139 -9.19 8.47 -5.13
CA LEU A 139 -8.42 9.45 -4.38
C LEU A 139 -8.97 10.83 -4.73
N THR A 140 -9.43 11.59 -3.75
CA THR A 140 -10.06 12.91 -3.96
C THR A 140 -9.06 14.05 -3.75
N PHE A 141 -9.44 15.21 -4.29
CA PHE A 141 -8.63 16.43 -4.29
C PHE A 141 -9.48 17.66 -3.93
N PRO A 142 -8.89 18.70 -3.31
CA PRO A 142 -9.62 19.90 -2.88
C PRO A 142 -10.35 20.67 -3.98
N ASP A 143 -9.95 20.50 -5.24
CA ASP A 143 -10.59 21.12 -6.41
C ASP A 143 -11.85 20.35 -6.88
N GLY A 144 -12.24 19.30 -6.17
CA GLY A 144 -13.38 18.43 -6.50
C GLY A 144 -13.09 17.38 -7.55
N ASN A 145 -11.84 17.28 -8.04
CA ASN A 145 -11.43 16.18 -8.91
C ASN A 145 -11.25 14.88 -8.11
N ALA A 146 -11.29 13.75 -8.82
CA ALA A 146 -11.08 12.43 -8.23
C ALA A 146 -10.32 11.50 -9.19
N TYR A 147 -9.28 10.84 -8.68
CA TYR A 147 -8.56 9.81 -9.40
C TYR A 147 -9.11 8.43 -9.04
N SER A 148 -10.02 7.93 -9.87
CA SER A 148 -10.80 6.70 -9.63
C SER A 148 -10.02 5.43 -10.00
N ALA A 149 -10.14 4.36 -9.22
CA ALA A 149 -9.67 3.02 -9.57
C ALA A 149 -10.63 2.24 -10.50
N ARG A 150 -11.78 2.83 -10.83
CA ARG A 150 -12.57 2.45 -12.00
C ARG A 150 -12.13 3.35 -13.14
N ALA A 151 -11.74 2.79 -14.28
CA ALA A 151 -11.17 3.59 -15.38
C ALA A 151 -12.11 4.72 -15.84
N GLU A 152 -13.42 4.52 -15.72
CA GLU A 152 -14.43 5.53 -16.00
C GLU A 152 -14.53 6.57 -14.87
N GLY A 153 -14.67 7.85 -15.24
CA GLY A 153 -14.92 8.95 -14.30
C GLY A 153 -13.68 9.50 -13.58
N SER A 154 -12.47 9.11 -13.97
CA SER A 154 -11.25 9.65 -13.39
C SER A 154 -10.84 11.00 -14.00
N SER A 155 -10.53 11.98 -13.16
CA SER A 155 -9.85 13.23 -13.53
C SER A 155 -8.48 13.32 -12.87
N LEU A 156 -7.58 14.13 -13.46
CA LEU A 156 -6.27 14.43 -12.88
C LEU A 156 -6.33 15.82 -12.25
N SER A 157 -5.82 15.95 -11.03
CA SER A 157 -5.72 17.23 -10.33
C SER A 157 -4.28 17.72 -10.28
N ILE A 158 -4.11 19.04 -10.18
CA ILE A 158 -2.83 19.68 -9.83
C ILE A 158 -2.67 19.85 -8.31
N GLU A 159 -3.75 19.73 -7.55
CA GLU A 159 -3.78 19.85 -6.10
C GLU A 159 -3.23 18.58 -5.42
N PRO A 160 -2.69 18.66 -4.21
CA PRO A 160 -2.28 17.47 -3.47
C PRO A 160 -3.49 16.60 -3.09
N PRO A 161 -3.34 15.26 -3.02
CA PRO A 161 -4.40 14.38 -2.54
C PRO A 161 -4.87 14.71 -1.13
N GLU A 162 -6.19 14.68 -0.89
CA GLU A 162 -6.77 15.01 0.42
C GLU A 162 -7.39 13.82 1.16
N ALA A 163 -8.01 12.88 0.45
CA ALA A 163 -8.69 11.73 1.06
C ALA A 163 -8.80 10.52 0.14
N PHE A 164 -8.92 9.33 0.74
CA PHE A 164 -9.46 8.17 0.03
C PHE A 164 -10.98 8.19 0.08
N GLY A 165 -11.61 8.15 -1.09
CA GLY A 165 -13.06 8.10 -1.25
C GLY A 165 -13.56 6.65 -1.33
N PHE A 166 -14.46 6.29 -0.43
CA PHE A 166 -15.17 5.03 -0.41
C PHE A 166 -16.60 5.32 -0.88
N ARG A 167 -16.97 4.80 -2.07
CA ARG A 167 -18.27 5.06 -2.71
C ARG A 167 -18.96 3.74 -3.01
N THR A 168 -20.08 3.43 -2.34
CA THR A 168 -21.06 2.32 -2.54
C THR A 168 -20.56 0.90 -2.90
N ALA A 169 -19.27 0.70 -3.08
CA ALA A 169 -18.60 -0.50 -3.50
C ALA A 169 -17.91 -1.12 -2.31
N LYS A 170 -17.84 -2.45 -2.31
CA LYS A 170 -17.10 -3.19 -1.29
C LYS A 170 -15.61 -2.82 -1.38
N ALA A 171 -15.08 -2.30 -0.29
CA ALA A 171 -13.65 -2.08 -0.10
C ALA A 171 -12.97 -3.38 0.33
N GLY A 172 -11.85 -3.71 -0.31
CA GLY A 172 -11.00 -4.84 0.06
C GLY A 172 -10.27 -4.62 1.39
N PRO A 173 -9.71 -5.68 1.99
CA PRO A 173 -8.90 -5.54 3.19
C PRO A 173 -7.50 -4.98 2.88
N ILE A 174 -6.91 -4.29 3.85
CA ILE A 174 -5.47 -4.08 3.94
C ILE A 174 -4.93 -5.07 4.99
N THR A 175 -3.88 -5.81 4.64
CA THR A 175 -3.23 -6.75 5.56
C THR A 175 -1.73 -6.50 5.56
N ILE A 176 -1.14 -6.41 6.74
CA ILE A 176 0.32 -6.44 6.95
C ILE A 176 0.60 -7.67 7.80
N ASP A 177 1.32 -8.63 7.23
CA ASP A 177 1.61 -9.92 7.87
C ASP A 177 3.12 -10.14 7.93
N GLN A 178 3.66 -10.16 9.14
CA GLN A 178 5.08 -10.44 9.43
C GLN A 178 6.07 -9.41 8.84
N SER A 179 5.60 -8.21 8.45
CA SER A 179 6.47 -7.15 7.92
C SER A 179 6.95 -6.16 8.99
N SER A 180 8.10 -5.54 8.78
CA SER A 180 8.60 -4.43 9.61
C SER A 180 8.87 -3.19 8.74
N PHE A 181 8.17 -2.09 9.02
CA PHE A 181 8.29 -0.83 8.30
C PHE A 181 8.82 0.27 9.21
N VAL A 182 9.86 0.94 8.74
CA VAL A 182 10.42 2.14 9.34
C VAL A 182 10.28 3.28 8.34
N PHE A 183 9.32 4.16 8.59
CA PHE A 183 9.03 5.30 7.75
C PHE A 183 9.95 6.47 8.06
N LYS A 184 10.06 7.43 7.13
CA LYS A 184 10.85 8.64 7.34
C LYS A 184 10.24 9.49 8.46
N PRO A 185 11.05 10.15 9.31
CA PRO A 185 10.54 10.99 10.39
C PRO A 185 9.62 12.11 9.88
N LYS A 186 8.66 12.53 10.70
CA LYS A 186 7.75 13.65 10.41
C LYS A 186 6.94 13.47 9.12
N THR A 187 6.71 12.23 8.71
CA THR A 187 5.86 11.89 7.56
C THR A 187 4.53 11.29 8.02
N THR A 188 3.56 11.34 7.12
CA THR A 188 2.22 10.81 7.36
C THR A 188 2.03 9.47 6.67
N ILE A 189 1.52 8.51 7.43
CA ILE A 189 1.18 7.17 6.96
C ILE A 189 -0.32 6.95 7.13
N THR A 190 -1.00 6.54 6.06
CA THR A 190 -2.43 6.25 6.11
C THR A 190 -2.69 4.87 5.53
N LEU A 191 -3.36 4.01 6.28
CA LEU A 191 -3.93 2.76 5.80
C LEU A 191 -5.45 2.85 5.95
N ALA A 192 -6.15 2.98 4.83
CA ALA A 192 -7.60 3.07 4.80
C ALA A 192 -8.18 1.93 3.96
N GLY A 193 -8.85 0.97 4.60
CA GLY A 193 -9.38 -0.19 3.90
C GLY A 193 -10.73 -0.66 4.44
N GLY A 194 -11.36 -1.62 3.76
CA GLY A 194 -12.60 -2.23 4.26
C GLY A 194 -12.40 -2.86 5.64
N GLU A 195 -11.32 -3.64 5.77
CA GLU A 195 -10.73 -4.05 7.04
C GLU A 195 -9.26 -3.68 7.03
N VAL A 196 -8.67 -3.51 8.22
CA VAL A 196 -7.24 -3.33 8.39
C VAL A 196 -6.75 -4.38 9.39
N ASN A 197 -5.85 -5.27 8.93
CA ASN A 197 -5.31 -6.36 9.72
C ASN A 197 -3.78 -6.21 9.81
N ILE A 198 -3.23 -6.10 11.02
CA ILE A 198 -1.80 -5.97 11.26
C ILE A 198 -1.39 -7.12 12.18
N LYS A 199 -0.60 -8.05 11.67
CA LYS A 199 -0.27 -9.30 12.35
C LYS A 199 1.23 -9.53 12.37
N ALA A 200 1.77 -9.84 13.55
CA ALA A 200 3.20 -10.12 13.76
C ALA A 200 4.12 -9.05 13.13
N ALA A 201 3.67 -7.79 13.11
CA ALA A 201 4.28 -6.73 12.32
C ALA A 201 4.77 -5.57 13.20
N SER A 202 5.62 -4.71 12.63
CA SER A 202 6.09 -3.50 13.31
C SER A 202 6.01 -2.28 12.40
N LEU A 203 5.37 -1.21 12.86
CA LEU A 203 5.28 0.07 12.17
C LEU A 203 5.94 1.16 13.01
N LYS A 204 6.93 1.87 12.45
CA LYS A 204 7.62 2.97 13.14
C LYS A 204 7.65 4.24 12.31
N SER A 205 7.20 5.36 12.86
CA SER A 205 7.33 6.70 12.26
C SER A 205 7.72 7.74 13.30
N GLU A 206 8.97 8.19 13.30
CA GLU A 206 9.49 9.11 14.33
C GLU A 206 8.91 10.52 14.19
N SER A 207 8.29 11.06 15.25
CA SER A 207 7.54 12.31 15.23
C SER A 207 6.56 12.45 14.04
N GLY A 208 6.10 11.31 13.51
CA GLY A 208 5.24 11.25 12.35
C GLY A 208 3.79 10.98 12.73
N GLU A 209 2.99 10.66 11.72
CA GLU A 209 1.57 10.37 11.89
C GLU A 209 1.25 8.99 11.31
N ILE A 210 0.53 8.14 12.05
CA ILE A 210 -0.02 6.89 11.55
C ILE A 210 -1.54 6.93 11.72
N ARG A 211 -2.27 6.73 10.61
CA ARG A 211 -3.72 6.66 10.53
C ARG A 211 -4.16 5.29 10.06
N LEU A 212 -4.91 4.58 10.90
CA LEU A 212 -5.49 3.29 10.59
C LEU A 212 -7.01 3.42 10.55
N VAL A 213 -7.60 3.27 9.36
CA VAL A 213 -9.03 3.48 9.13
C VAL A 213 -9.63 2.21 8.51
N ALA A 214 -10.43 1.48 9.29
CA ALA A 214 -11.23 0.37 8.79
C ALA A 214 -12.65 0.86 8.50
N VAL A 215 -12.96 1.10 7.23
CA VAL A 215 -14.23 1.72 6.82
C VAL A 215 -15.42 0.75 6.81
N GLY A 216 -15.16 -0.55 6.71
CA GLY A 216 -16.17 -1.59 6.60
C GLY A 216 -16.58 -1.90 5.16
N SER A 217 -17.39 -2.95 4.99
CA SER A 217 -17.88 -3.38 3.68
C SER A 217 -19.30 -2.89 3.35
N ALA A 218 -19.97 -2.25 4.30
CA ALA A 218 -21.30 -1.67 4.09
C ALA A 218 -21.11 -0.40 3.25
N GLY A 219 -21.41 -0.49 1.96
CA GLY A 219 -21.24 0.60 1.00
C GLY A 219 -21.93 1.89 1.46
N GLY A 220 -21.14 2.81 1.99
CA GLY A 220 -21.53 4.18 2.31
C GLY A 220 -20.59 5.15 1.63
N ASP A 221 -21.07 6.38 1.40
CA ASP A 221 -20.23 7.47 0.92
C ASP A 221 -19.43 8.02 2.11
N MET A 222 -18.16 7.63 2.16
CA MET A 222 -17.24 7.98 3.23
C MET A 222 -15.91 8.45 2.65
N GLU A 223 -15.27 9.38 3.34
CA GLU A 223 -13.89 9.76 3.09
C GLU A 223 -13.02 9.41 4.28
N ALA A 224 -11.80 8.93 3.98
CA ALA A 224 -10.72 8.78 4.92
C ALA A 224 -9.67 9.87 4.66
N PRO A 225 -9.67 10.96 5.45
CA PRO A 225 -8.73 12.05 5.29
C PRO A 225 -7.27 11.60 5.42
N LEU A 226 -6.39 12.16 4.60
CA LEU A 226 -4.95 11.89 4.63
C LEU A 226 -4.22 12.76 5.67
N MET A 227 -4.82 13.87 6.07
CA MET A 227 -4.28 14.82 7.04
C MET A 227 -5.36 15.33 8.00
N GLY A 228 -4.95 15.96 9.10
CA GLY A 228 -5.87 16.44 10.13
C GLY A 228 -6.37 15.31 11.03
N GLY A 229 -7.64 15.37 11.44
CA GLY A 229 -8.26 14.35 12.30
C GLY A 229 -8.58 13.04 11.57
N ILE A 230 -9.10 12.06 12.30
CA ILE A 230 -9.51 10.77 11.74
C ILE A 230 -11.03 10.69 11.51
N SER A 231 -11.50 9.79 10.65
CA SER A 231 -12.92 9.72 10.27
C SER A 231 -13.81 9.19 11.42
N ASN A 232 -14.99 9.78 11.60
CA ASN A 232 -16.04 9.32 12.54
C ASN A 232 -16.94 8.22 11.97
N ALA A 233 -16.89 8.00 10.66
CA ALA A 233 -17.87 7.17 9.94
C ALA A 233 -17.41 5.73 9.72
N ALA A 234 -16.25 5.35 10.27
CA ALA A 234 -15.63 4.05 10.08
C ALA A 234 -16.51 2.93 10.65
N GLN A 235 -16.77 1.91 9.83
CA GLN A 235 -17.67 0.79 10.15
C GLN A 235 -17.00 -0.59 9.99
N GLY A 236 -15.68 -0.62 9.87
CA GLY A 236 -14.92 -1.85 9.63
C GLY A 236 -14.33 -2.43 10.90
N ARG A 237 -13.54 -3.48 10.71
CA ARG A 237 -12.73 -4.09 11.77
C ARG A 237 -11.26 -3.72 11.60
N LEU A 238 -10.66 -3.21 12.68
CA LEU A 238 -9.23 -3.03 12.82
C LEU A 238 -8.71 -4.09 13.80
N SER A 239 -7.84 -4.98 13.33
CA SER A 239 -7.23 -6.02 14.14
C SER A 239 -5.71 -5.84 14.20
N ILE A 240 -5.14 -5.81 15.40
CA ILE A 240 -3.71 -5.68 15.67
C ILE A 240 -3.29 -6.86 16.55
N THR A 241 -2.63 -7.86 15.95
CA THR A 241 -2.22 -9.09 16.65
C THR A 241 -0.71 -9.22 16.68
N ASP A 242 -0.12 -9.44 17.85
CA ASP A 242 1.33 -9.64 18.05
C ASP A 242 2.19 -8.55 17.36
N SER A 243 1.70 -7.31 17.35
CA SER A 243 2.26 -6.23 16.52
C SER A 243 2.61 -4.99 17.33
N THR A 244 3.59 -4.23 16.84
CA THR A 244 4.04 -2.98 17.47
C THR A 244 3.82 -1.78 16.55
N ILE A 245 3.26 -0.70 17.08
CA ILE A 245 3.06 0.55 16.34
C ILE A 245 3.64 1.69 17.17
N HIS A 246 4.69 2.34 16.66
CA HIS A 246 5.42 3.40 17.35
C HIS A 246 5.40 4.70 16.55
N VAL A 247 4.90 5.77 17.16
CA VAL A 247 4.92 7.15 16.64
C VAL A 247 5.65 8.10 17.59
N ASN A 248 6.69 7.60 18.25
CA ASN A 248 7.46 8.32 19.26
C ASN A 248 8.39 9.37 18.63
N GLY A 249 8.76 10.41 19.37
CA GLY A 249 9.75 11.40 18.94
C GLY A 249 9.70 12.70 19.73
N ASP A 250 10.46 13.72 19.33
CA ASP A 250 10.32 15.08 19.87
C ASP A 250 8.94 15.65 19.49
N ALA A 251 8.23 16.24 20.44
CA ALA A 251 6.78 16.54 20.40
C ALA A 251 5.84 15.32 20.27
N GLY A 252 6.34 14.08 20.34
CA GLY A 252 5.56 12.88 20.02
C GLY A 252 5.11 12.86 18.55
N GLY A 253 4.03 12.14 18.25
CA GLY A 253 3.43 12.08 16.92
C GLY A 253 1.90 12.01 16.98
N TYR A 254 1.27 11.57 15.88
CA TYR A 254 -0.17 11.29 15.84
C TYR A 254 -0.44 9.82 15.58
N LEU A 255 -1.27 9.21 16.44
CA LEU A 255 -1.79 7.86 16.23
C LEU A 255 -3.31 7.91 16.15
N GLY A 256 -3.85 7.84 14.93
CA GLY A 256 -5.27 7.79 14.70
C GLY A 256 -5.74 6.37 14.41
N LEU A 257 -6.71 5.87 15.18
CA LEU A 257 -7.41 4.61 14.91
C LEU A 257 -8.91 4.88 14.72
N ALA A 258 -9.50 4.40 13.62
CA ALA A 258 -10.93 4.51 13.38
C ALA A 258 -11.50 3.23 12.77
N ALA A 259 -12.50 2.66 13.44
CA ALA A 259 -13.18 1.43 13.02
C ALA A 259 -14.56 1.34 13.69
N GLU A 260 -15.39 0.37 13.33
CA GLU A 260 -16.50 -0.05 14.21
C GLU A 260 -15.96 -0.81 15.42
N SER A 261 -15.10 -1.80 15.15
CA SER A 261 -14.45 -2.64 16.14
C SER A 261 -12.93 -2.54 16.04
N ILE A 262 -12.29 -2.33 17.19
CA ILE A 262 -10.83 -2.37 17.33
C ILE A 262 -10.48 -3.50 18.28
N GLU A 263 -9.68 -4.44 17.80
CA GLU A 263 -9.17 -5.59 18.55
C GLU A 263 -7.64 -5.54 18.59
N ILE A 264 -7.07 -5.54 19.80
CA ILE A 264 -5.63 -5.56 20.02
C ILE A 264 -5.32 -6.78 20.87
N ASN A 265 -4.57 -7.74 20.32
CA ASN A 265 -4.21 -8.99 21.02
C ASN A 265 -2.70 -9.20 20.94
N GLY A 266 -2.00 -9.17 22.07
CA GLY A 266 -0.53 -9.24 22.09
C GLY A 266 0.16 -8.05 21.41
N GLY A 267 -0.60 -6.98 21.10
CA GLY A 267 -0.09 -5.79 20.43
C GLY A 267 0.36 -4.68 21.39
N LYS A 268 1.22 -3.78 20.90
CA LYS A 268 1.71 -2.61 21.62
C LYS A 268 1.64 -1.36 20.76
N LEU A 269 0.97 -0.33 21.25
CA LEU A 269 0.82 0.96 20.57
C LEU A 269 1.49 2.03 21.44
N GLU A 270 2.47 2.75 20.89
CA GLU A 270 3.21 3.79 21.60
C GLU A 270 3.23 5.10 20.80
N ASN A 271 2.90 6.18 21.50
CA ASN A 271 3.07 7.55 21.04
C ASN A 271 3.62 8.36 22.22
N THR A 272 4.94 8.39 22.34
CA THR A 272 5.64 9.05 23.45
C THR A 272 6.40 10.28 22.95
N ASN A 273 6.21 11.41 23.65
CA ASN A 273 7.10 12.55 23.52
C ASN A 273 8.43 12.24 24.22
N LEU A 274 9.49 12.11 23.44
CA LEU A 274 10.84 11.79 23.90
C LEU A 274 11.76 13.02 23.92
N GLY A 275 11.24 14.20 23.59
CA GLY A 275 12.01 15.44 23.49
C GLY A 275 11.46 16.56 24.37
N ASN A 276 11.81 17.80 24.00
CA ASN A 276 11.52 19.00 24.79
C ASN A 276 10.41 19.87 24.18
N GLU A 277 9.99 19.60 22.94
CA GLU A 277 8.88 20.29 22.33
C GLU A 277 7.54 19.79 22.89
N ASP A 278 6.59 20.70 23.09
CA ASP A 278 5.23 20.35 23.52
C ASP A 278 4.53 19.50 22.45
N ALA A 279 3.83 18.45 22.89
CA ALA A 279 3.02 17.63 22.01
C ALA A 279 1.86 18.44 21.42
N ARG A 280 1.78 18.53 20.08
CA ARG A 280 0.74 19.29 19.35
C ARG A 280 -0.43 18.42 18.88
N GLN A 281 -0.22 17.12 18.86
CA GLN A 281 -1.16 16.07 18.51
C GLN A 281 -1.02 14.92 19.51
N GLY A 282 -1.78 13.86 19.35
CA GLY A 282 -1.70 12.71 20.24
C GLY A 282 -2.33 11.47 19.65
N THR A 283 -2.83 10.61 20.53
CA THR A 283 -3.56 9.41 20.14
C THR A 283 -5.05 9.70 20.08
N GLU A 284 -5.68 9.41 18.94
CA GLU A 284 -7.12 9.54 18.74
C GLU A 284 -7.70 8.18 18.36
N VAL A 285 -8.69 7.70 19.12
CA VAL A 285 -9.34 6.40 18.89
C VAL A 285 -10.84 6.63 18.71
N ARG A 286 -11.37 6.17 17.57
CA ARG A 286 -12.79 6.22 17.23
C ARG A 286 -13.29 4.80 16.95
N ALA A 287 -14.02 4.24 17.90
CA ALA A 287 -14.63 2.93 17.78
C ALA A 287 -16.05 2.97 18.34
N LYS A 288 -16.94 2.11 17.81
CA LYS A 288 -18.25 1.86 18.42
C LYS A 288 -18.13 0.79 19.51
N ASP A 289 -17.32 -0.24 19.26
CA ASP A 289 -16.98 -1.30 20.21
C ASP A 289 -15.46 -1.41 20.35
N THR A 290 -14.95 -1.35 21.59
CA THR A 290 -13.54 -1.66 21.91
C THR A 290 -13.48 -2.84 22.85
N HIS A 291 -12.73 -3.88 22.48
CA HIS A 291 -12.42 -5.01 23.36
C HIS A 291 -10.90 -5.08 23.53
N ASN A 292 -10.44 -5.11 24.78
CA ASN A 292 -9.04 -5.27 25.15
C ASN A 292 -8.98 -6.52 26.03
N GLU A 293 -8.33 -7.58 25.57
CA GLU A 293 -8.07 -8.81 26.35
C GLU A 293 -6.62 -8.85 26.84
#